data_AF-A0A7X4C9R9-F1
#
_entry.id   AF-A0A7X4C9R9-F1
#
_cell.length_a   1.000
_cell.length_b   1.000
_cell.length_c   1.000
_cell.angle_alpha   90.00
_cell.angle_beta   90.00
_cell.angle_gamma   90.00
#
_symmetry.space_group_name_H-M   'P 1'
#
loop_
_entity.id
_entity.type
_entity.pdbx_description
1 polymer ?
#
loop_
_entity_poly.entity_id
_entity_poly.type
_entity_poly.pdbx_seq_one_letter_code
_entity_poly.pdbx_strand_id
1 'polypeptide(L)'
;DAVRFITNASSGKMGYAMAEAAAQRGAEVLLVSGPTALPCPPNVTRVSVVTAEEMAQELDARFAWATVLVMTAAVGDFRPRNPSSEKVKKHKWTGESLELERTPDILQALSRKRTHHVLVGFAAESGDLLANGRKKLHQKDLDLLVVNRITGPQSAFGNETNEVILLPRHGTPIEVERLPKRFLADRILDTVQEQCIGYPSSGSQQPHEGIRRIQ
;
A
#
# COMPACT_ATOMS: atom_id res chain seq x y z
N ASP A 1 -11.29 2.30 -21.68
CA ASP A 1 -12.53 2.85 -22.27
C ASP A 1 -13.67 2.53 -21.32
N ALA A 2 -14.95 2.70 -21.70
CA ALA A 2 -16.08 2.41 -20.80
C ALA A 2 -16.17 0.96 -20.28
N VAL A 3 -15.45 0.00 -20.88
CA VAL A 3 -15.53 -1.42 -20.57
C VAL A 3 -14.18 -2.02 -20.18
N ARG A 4 -13.11 -1.56 -20.83
CA ARG A 4 -11.75 -2.09 -20.69
C ARG A 4 -10.88 -1.15 -19.89
N PHE A 5 -10.06 -1.73 -19.03
CA PHE A 5 -9.12 -1.03 -18.17
C PHE A 5 -7.77 -1.76 -18.14
N ILE A 6 -6.72 -1.04 -17.74
CA ILE A 6 -5.43 -1.63 -17.40
C ILE A 6 -5.41 -1.79 -15.88
N THR A 7 -5.10 -2.98 -15.39
CA THR A 7 -5.00 -3.25 -13.95
C THR A 7 -3.79 -4.09 -13.63
N ASN A 8 -3.32 -3.96 -12.40
CA ASN A 8 -2.38 -4.88 -11.80
C ASN A 8 -3.10 -6.15 -11.34
N ALA A 9 -2.40 -7.29 -11.32
CA ALA A 9 -2.94 -8.60 -10.90
C ALA A 9 -3.05 -8.75 -9.36
N SER A 10 -3.20 -7.65 -8.63
CA SER A 10 -3.33 -7.68 -7.16
C SER A 10 -4.73 -8.15 -6.77
N SER A 11 -4.82 -9.08 -5.83
CA SER A 11 -6.09 -9.55 -5.27
C SER A 11 -6.63 -8.65 -4.14
N GLY A 12 -5.80 -7.76 -3.60
CA GLY A 12 -6.14 -6.94 -2.41
C GLY A 12 -6.07 -7.70 -1.07
N LYS A 13 -5.83 -9.02 -1.08
CA LYS A 13 -5.86 -9.88 0.13
C LYS A 13 -4.96 -9.38 1.26
N MET A 14 -3.77 -8.87 0.93
CA MET A 14 -2.84 -8.37 1.95
C MET A 14 -3.37 -7.09 2.62
N GLY A 15 -3.91 -6.13 1.85
CA GLY A 15 -4.49 -4.91 2.40
C GLY A 15 -5.71 -5.19 3.28
N TYR A 16 -6.54 -6.14 2.88
CA TYR A 16 -7.69 -6.58 3.69
C TYR A 16 -7.27 -7.29 4.98
N ALA A 17 -6.24 -8.14 4.92
CA ALA A 17 -5.67 -8.78 6.11
C ALA A 17 -5.07 -7.75 7.08
N MET A 18 -4.40 -6.71 6.57
CA MET A 18 -3.90 -5.59 7.38
C MET A 18 -5.05 -4.84 8.06
N ALA A 19 -6.10 -4.50 7.31
CA ALA A 19 -7.26 -3.78 7.83
C ALA A 19 -7.99 -4.58 8.92
N GLU A 20 -8.21 -5.88 8.69
CA GLU A 20 -8.82 -6.77 9.67
C GLU A 20 -7.97 -6.89 10.95
N ALA A 21 -6.66 -7.13 10.80
CA ALA A 21 -5.74 -7.27 11.93
C ALA A 21 -5.66 -5.98 12.76
N ALA A 22 -5.65 -4.83 12.11
CA ALA A 22 -5.66 -3.53 12.74
C ALA A 22 -6.95 -3.29 13.55
N ALA A 23 -8.11 -3.56 12.94
CA ALA A 23 -9.40 -3.40 13.62
C ALA A 23 -9.53 -4.34 14.83
N GLN A 24 -9.04 -5.58 14.72
CA GLN A 24 -9.02 -6.54 15.83
C GLN A 24 -8.10 -6.12 16.98
N ARG A 25 -7.09 -5.29 16.70
CA ARG A 25 -6.21 -4.66 17.71
C ARG A 25 -6.79 -3.37 18.30
N GLY A 26 -8.01 -2.99 17.91
CA GLY A 26 -8.72 -1.83 18.43
C GLY A 26 -8.46 -0.52 17.69
N ALA A 27 -7.80 -0.56 16.52
CA ALA A 27 -7.65 0.63 15.69
C ALA A 27 -8.96 0.99 14.98
N GLU A 28 -9.22 2.28 14.82
CA GLU A 28 -10.18 2.80 13.85
C GLU A 28 -9.54 2.72 12.46
N VAL A 29 -10.15 1.95 11.55
CA VAL A 29 -9.57 1.65 10.24
C VAL A 29 -10.40 2.23 9.11
N LEU A 30 -9.74 3.02 8.26
CA LEU A 30 -10.27 3.48 6.99
C LEU A 30 -9.54 2.77 5.84
N LEU A 31 -10.21 1.86 5.14
CA LEU A 31 -9.63 1.13 4.01
C LEU A 31 -10.01 1.81 2.68
N VAL A 32 -9.07 2.53 2.06
CA VAL A 32 -9.22 2.98 0.67
C VAL A 32 -8.89 1.82 -0.28
N SER A 33 -9.87 1.37 -1.04
CA SER A 33 -9.80 0.11 -1.78
C SER A 33 -10.14 0.26 -3.25
N GLY A 34 -9.25 -0.27 -4.10
CA GLY A 34 -9.55 -0.52 -5.52
C GLY A 34 -10.59 -1.63 -5.71
N PRO A 35 -10.99 -1.94 -6.96
CA PRO A 35 -11.94 -3.00 -7.23
C PRO A 35 -11.43 -4.38 -6.76
N THR A 36 -12.23 -5.08 -5.95
CA THR A 36 -11.96 -6.46 -5.50
C THR A 36 -13.25 -7.19 -5.14
N ALA A 37 -13.22 -8.52 -5.17
CA ALA A 37 -14.33 -9.38 -4.74
C ALA A 37 -14.33 -9.64 -3.22
N LEU A 38 -13.35 -9.12 -2.48
CA LEU A 38 -13.21 -9.38 -1.05
C LEU A 38 -14.28 -8.62 -0.23
N PRO A 39 -14.96 -9.29 0.72
CA PRO A 39 -15.86 -8.62 1.64
C PRO A 39 -15.09 -7.68 2.57
N CYS A 40 -15.67 -6.52 2.87
CA CYS A 40 -15.08 -5.60 3.84
C CYS A 40 -15.01 -6.30 5.22
N PRO A 41 -13.87 -6.26 5.92
CA PRO A 41 -13.79 -6.80 7.27
C PRO A 41 -14.73 -6.06 8.24
N PRO A 42 -15.19 -6.71 9.32
CA PRO A 42 -15.95 -6.05 10.38
C PRO A 42 -15.16 -4.89 10.99
N ASN A 43 -15.86 -3.85 11.45
CA ASN A 43 -15.27 -2.68 12.11
C ASN A 43 -14.24 -1.91 11.26
N VAL A 44 -14.32 -2.03 9.93
CA VAL A 44 -13.52 -1.27 8.96
C VAL A 44 -14.44 -0.38 8.12
N THR A 45 -14.09 0.89 7.99
CA THR A 45 -14.78 1.81 7.07
C THR A 45 -14.11 1.75 5.70
N ARG A 46 -14.80 1.23 4.69
CA ARG A 46 -14.26 1.14 3.32
C ARG A 46 -14.64 2.36 2.47
N VAL A 47 -13.66 2.92 1.78
CA VAL A 47 -13.85 3.88 0.68
C VAL A 47 -13.45 3.19 -0.61
N SER A 48 -14.39 3.05 -1.54
CA SER A 48 -14.14 2.38 -2.83
C SER A 48 -13.72 3.39 -3.89
N VAL A 49 -12.63 3.08 -4.60
CA VAL A 49 -12.07 3.87 -5.70
C VAL A 49 -11.79 2.96 -6.89
N VAL A 50 -11.67 3.52 -8.09
CA VAL A 50 -11.38 2.79 -9.33
C VAL A 50 -10.02 3.22 -9.88
N THR A 51 -9.70 4.51 -9.81
CA THR A 51 -8.47 5.06 -10.42
C THR A 51 -7.41 5.42 -9.39
N ALA A 52 -6.15 5.50 -9.84
CA ALA A 52 -5.04 6.00 -9.01
C ALA A 52 -5.28 7.45 -8.54
N GLU A 53 -5.97 8.26 -9.34
CA GLU A 53 -6.26 9.66 -9.03
C GLU A 53 -7.33 9.78 -7.93
N GLU A 54 -8.43 9.01 -8.04
CA GLU A 54 -9.43 8.89 -6.98
C GLU A 54 -8.80 8.37 -5.70
N MET A 55 -7.95 7.34 -5.77
CA MET A 55 -7.21 6.83 -4.61
C MET A 55 -6.35 7.93 -3.97
N ALA A 56 -5.64 8.72 -4.78
CA ALA A 56 -4.81 9.81 -4.29
C ALA A 56 -5.64 10.87 -3.56
N GLN A 57 -6.78 11.27 -4.13
CA GLN A 57 -7.70 12.25 -3.54
C GLN A 57 -8.28 11.76 -2.21
N GLU A 58 -8.79 10.52 -2.17
CA GLU A 58 -9.40 9.96 -0.96
C GLU A 58 -8.38 9.75 0.16
N LEU A 59 -7.14 9.38 -0.20
CA LEU A 59 -6.05 9.28 0.75
C LEU A 59 -5.67 10.65 1.31
N ASP A 60 -5.42 11.62 0.44
CA ASP A 60 -5.00 12.98 0.82
C ASP A 60 -6.02 13.68 1.71
N ALA A 61 -7.31 13.59 1.35
CA ALA A 61 -8.41 14.21 2.10
C ALA A 61 -8.52 13.72 3.55
N ARG A 62 -7.99 12.53 3.86
CA ARG A 62 -8.05 11.91 5.20
C ARG A 62 -6.69 11.71 5.85
N PHE A 63 -5.61 12.08 5.16
CA PHE A 63 -4.26 11.86 5.63
C PHE A 63 -4.03 12.50 7.00
N ALA A 64 -4.50 13.74 7.22
CA ALA A 64 -4.36 14.43 8.50
C ALA A 64 -5.04 13.73 9.69
N TRP A 65 -6.06 12.88 9.45
CA TRP A 65 -6.73 12.10 10.49
C TRP A 65 -5.94 10.83 10.84
N ALA A 66 -5.22 10.22 9.89
CA ALA A 66 -4.49 8.99 10.15
C ALA A 66 -3.30 9.22 11.09
N THR A 67 -2.99 8.26 11.96
CA THR A 67 -1.69 8.20 12.66
C THR A 67 -0.71 7.27 11.96
N VAL A 68 -1.23 6.28 11.23
CA VAL A 68 -0.45 5.34 10.43
C VAL A 68 -1.09 5.23 9.05
N LEU A 69 -0.26 5.32 8.00
CA LEU A 69 -0.65 5.03 6.62
C LEU A 69 0.02 3.74 6.16
N VAL A 70 -0.77 2.77 5.67
CA VAL A 70 -0.28 1.50 5.14
C VAL A 70 -0.61 1.37 3.65
N MET A 71 0.32 1.76 2.78
CA MET A 71 0.17 1.70 1.32
C MET A 71 0.40 0.28 0.77
N THR A 72 -0.58 -0.60 0.98
CA THR A 72 -0.62 -1.97 0.43
C THR A 72 -1.09 -2.06 -1.02
N ALA A 73 -1.79 -1.03 -1.51
CA ALA A 73 -2.41 -1.05 -2.82
C ALA A 73 -1.35 -1.11 -3.94
N ALA A 74 -1.55 -2.02 -4.89
CA ALA A 74 -0.76 -2.06 -6.12
C ALA A 74 -1.29 -1.01 -7.10
N VAL A 75 -0.98 0.26 -6.85
CA VAL A 75 -1.37 1.38 -7.71
C VAL A 75 -0.67 1.24 -9.07
N GLY A 76 -1.41 1.43 -10.17
CA GLY A 76 -0.82 1.38 -11.50
C GLY A 76 0.12 2.56 -11.72
N ASP A 77 1.35 2.30 -12.19
CA ASP A 77 2.36 3.34 -12.47
C ASP A 77 2.03 4.17 -13.73
N PHE A 78 1.11 3.67 -14.56
CA PHE A 78 0.74 4.27 -15.83
C PHE A 78 -0.77 4.23 -16.03
N ARG A 79 -1.29 5.19 -16.80
CA ARG A 79 -2.68 5.24 -17.26
C ARG A 79 -2.75 5.56 -18.75
N PRO A 80 -3.82 5.19 -19.47
CA PRO A 80 -4.05 5.67 -20.83
C PRO A 80 -4.06 7.20 -20.87
N ARG A 81 -3.29 7.79 -21.78
CA ARG A 81 -3.21 9.24 -21.94
C ARG A 81 -4.55 9.84 -22.40
N ASN A 82 -5.25 9.13 -23.28
CA ASN A 82 -6.53 9.55 -23.84
C ASN A 82 -7.59 8.46 -23.61
N PRO A 83 -8.18 8.34 -22.40
CA PRO A 83 -9.22 7.36 -22.13
C PRO A 83 -10.53 7.73 -22.85
N SER A 84 -11.15 6.76 -23.51
CA SER A 84 -12.48 6.93 -24.14
C SER A 84 -13.61 6.70 -23.12
N SER A 85 -14.58 7.61 -23.07
CA SER A 85 -15.82 7.47 -22.28
C SER A 85 -16.82 6.47 -22.87
N GLU A 86 -16.60 6.02 -24.11
CA GLU A 86 -17.41 5.03 -24.79
C GLU A 86 -16.61 3.76 -25.11
N LYS A 87 -17.29 2.62 -25.24
CA LYS A 87 -16.67 1.37 -25.70
C LYS A 87 -16.13 1.55 -27.12
N VAL A 88 -14.80 1.46 -27.29
CA VAL A 88 -14.19 1.58 -28.62
C VAL A 88 -14.53 0.33 -29.43
N LYS A 89 -15.22 0.52 -30.56
CA LYS A 89 -15.67 -0.58 -31.43
C LYS A 89 -14.47 -1.24 -32.12
N LYS A 90 -14.50 -2.58 -32.25
CA LYS A 90 -13.40 -3.39 -32.82
C LYS A 90 -12.92 -2.89 -34.19
N HIS A 91 -13.82 -2.49 -35.09
CA HIS A 91 -13.46 -2.03 -36.43
C HIS A 91 -12.76 -0.66 -36.48
N LYS A 92 -12.83 0.13 -35.39
CA LYS A 92 -12.08 1.38 -35.27
C LYS A 92 -10.63 1.15 -34.85
N TRP A 93 -10.33 -0.03 -34.31
CA TRP A 93 -8.98 -0.41 -33.92
C TRP A 93 -8.26 -1.01 -35.11
N THR A 94 -7.25 -0.31 -35.61
CA THR A 94 -6.46 -0.69 -36.80
C THR A 94 -5.09 -1.27 -36.44
N GLY A 95 -4.78 -1.38 -35.14
CA GLY A 95 -3.50 -1.89 -34.64
C GLY A 95 -2.63 -0.81 -34.03
N GLU A 96 -3.17 0.39 -33.82
CA GLU A 96 -2.48 1.49 -33.16
C GLU A 96 -2.05 1.15 -31.72
N SER A 97 -0.93 1.72 -31.29
CA SER A 97 -0.41 1.58 -29.93
C SER A 97 -1.26 2.36 -28.93
N LEU A 98 -1.37 1.84 -27.71
CA LEU A 98 -1.99 2.55 -26.60
C LEU A 98 -0.99 3.51 -25.95
N GLU A 99 -1.22 4.81 -26.07
CA GLU A 99 -0.39 5.81 -25.41
C GLU A 99 -0.65 5.83 -23.89
N LEU A 100 0.44 5.75 -23.12
CA LEU A 100 0.42 5.76 -21.65
C LEU A 100 1.15 6.98 -21.10
N GLU A 101 0.66 7.49 -19.99
CA GLU A 101 1.33 8.50 -19.18
C GLU A 101 1.47 8.03 -17.73
N ARG A 102 2.41 8.61 -16.99
CA ARG A 102 2.66 8.25 -15.59
C ARG A 102 1.54 8.72 -14.67
N THR A 103 1.20 7.91 -13.69
CA THR A 103 0.30 8.30 -12.59
C THR A 103 1.07 9.04 -11.49
N PRO A 104 0.37 9.80 -10.61
CA PRO A 104 1.00 10.41 -9.46
C PRO A 104 1.56 9.38 -8.48
N ASP A 105 2.77 9.61 -7.95
CA ASP A 105 3.32 8.81 -6.85
C ASP A 105 2.66 9.25 -5.52
N ILE A 106 1.56 8.58 -5.18
CA ILE A 106 0.74 8.90 -4.01
C ILE A 106 1.56 8.86 -2.71
N LEU A 107 2.32 7.78 -2.51
CA LEU A 107 3.09 7.58 -1.28
C LEU A 107 4.17 8.65 -1.13
N GLN A 108 4.84 9.03 -2.22
CA GLN A 108 5.82 10.11 -2.20
C GLN A 108 5.18 11.49 -1.95
N ALA A 109 3.98 11.73 -2.50
CA ALA A 109 3.26 12.98 -2.30
C ALA A 109 2.81 13.13 -0.83
N LEU A 110 2.28 12.07 -0.23
CA LEU A 110 1.86 12.05 1.17
C LEU A 110 3.04 12.11 2.13
N SER A 111 4.18 11.46 1.81
CA SER A 111 5.36 11.54 2.68
C SER A 111 5.92 12.96 2.80
N ARG A 112 5.82 13.77 1.74
CA ARG A 112 6.17 15.20 1.79
C ARG A 112 5.21 16.05 2.65
N LYS A 113 3.98 15.58 2.88
CA LYS A 113 2.98 16.23 3.73
C LYS A 113 2.99 15.70 5.17
N ARG A 114 3.80 14.67 5.46
CA ARG A 114 3.87 14.03 6.78
C ARG A 114 4.23 15.04 7.85
N THR A 115 3.50 14.98 8.97
CA THR A 115 3.80 15.75 10.18
C THR A 115 4.07 14.84 11.38
N HIS A 116 3.29 13.78 11.54
CA HIS A 116 3.36 12.88 12.69
C HIS A 116 3.11 11.40 12.33
N HIS A 117 2.86 11.13 11.05
CA HIS A 117 2.43 9.82 10.55
C HIS A 117 3.55 8.79 10.55
N VAL A 118 3.21 7.54 10.86
CA VAL A 118 4.05 6.40 10.49
C VAL A 118 3.65 5.93 9.08
N LEU A 119 4.61 5.89 8.16
CA LEU A 119 4.39 5.53 6.76
C LEU A 119 4.96 4.15 6.45
N VAL A 120 4.07 3.25 6.05
CA VAL A 120 4.39 1.88 5.68
C VAL A 120 4.16 1.69 4.19
N GLY A 121 5.21 1.34 3.46
CA GLY A 121 5.13 1.01 2.04
C GLY A 121 5.20 -0.49 1.79
N PHE A 122 4.64 -0.93 0.66
CA PHE A 122 4.86 -2.27 0.12
C PHE A 122 5.62 -2.16 -1.19
N ALA A 123 6.61 -3.04 -1.39
CA ALA A 123 7.34 -3.14 -2.63
C ALA A 123 7.41 -4.59 -3.09
N ALA A 124 7.27 -4.78 -4.39
CA ALA A 124 7.55 -6.01 -5.09
C ALA A 124 8.91 -5.83 -5.77
N GLU A 125 9.95 -6.52 -5.30
CA GLU A 125 11.31 -6.34 -5.79
C GLU A 125 11.88 -7.65 -6.36
N SER A 126 12.80 -7.51 -7.31
CA SER A 126 13.59 -8.59 -7.90
C SER A 126 15.08 -8.26 -7.83
N GLY A 127 15.95 -9.28 -7.90
CA GLY A 127 17.39 -9.08 -7.81
C GLY A 127 17.86 -8.81 -6.39
N ASP A 128 18.66 -7.76 -6.17
CA ASP A 128 19.11 -7.36 -4.83
C ASP A 128 17.99 -6.61 -4.07
N LEU A 129 17.17 -7.40 -3.39
CA LEU A 129 15.99 -6.94 -2.66
C LEU A 129 16.34 -5.96 -1.53
N LEU A 130 17.47 -6.16 -0.85
CA LEU A 130 17.86 -5.34 0.28
C LEU A 130 18.35 -3.98 -0.19
N ALA A 131 19.22 -3.93 -1.20
CA ALA A 131 19.70 -2.68 -1.75
C ALA A 131 18.57 -1.85 -2.39
N ASN A 132 17.73 -2.50 -3.20
CA ASN A 132 16.58 -1.84 -3.85
C ASN A 132 15.55 -1.37 -2.82
N GLY A 133 15.23 -2.23 -1.83
CA GLY A 133 14.32 -1.89 -0.75
C GLY A 133 14.81 -0.72 0.09
N ARG A 134 16.08 -0.70 0.52
CA ARG A 134 16.66 0.42 1.27
C ARG A 134 16.63 1.73 0.48
N LYS A 135 16.96 1.67 -0.82
CA LYS A 135 16.88 2.85 -1.69
C LYS A 135 15.45 3.41 -1.74
N LYS A 136 14.44 2.56 -1.92
CA LYS A 136 13.03 2.97 -1.97
C LYS A 136 12.53 3.50 -0.62
N LEU A 137 12.92 2.85 0.49
CA LEU A 137 12.62 3.28 1.86
C LEU A 137 13.11 4.72 2.10
N HIS A 138 14.37 5.02 1.76
CA HIS A 138 14.95 6.35 1.91
C HIS A 138 14.34 7.38 0.94
N GLN A 139 14.21 7.03 -0.34
CA GLN A 139 13.67 7.95 -1.35
C GLN A 139 12.25 8.41 -1.01
N LYS A 140 11.41 7.49 -0.54
CA LYS A 140 10.02 7.79 -0.19
C LYS A 140 9.82 8.27 1.24
N ASP A 141 10.90 8.38 2.02
CA ASP A 141 10.91 8.79 3.43
C ASP A 141 9.95 7.97 4.31
N LEU A 142 10.08 6.65 4.25
CA LEU A 142 9.22 5.69 4.93
C LEU A 142 9.79 5.25 6.29
N ASP A 143 8.89 4.85 7.19
CA ASP A 143 9.23 4.28 8.49
C ASP A 143 9.40 2.76 8.42
N LEU A 144 8.67 2.13 7.50
CA LEU A 144 8.74 0.71 7.23
C LEU A 144 8.48 0.42 5.75
N LEU A 145 9.31 -0.43 5.15
CA LEU A 145 9.04 -0.99 3.83
C LEU A 145 8.91 -2.52 3.92
N VAL A 146 7.78 -3.04 3.48
CA VAL A 146 7.52 -4.47 3.34
C VAL A 146 7.92 -4.91 1.94
N VAL A 147 9.03 -5.62 1.83
CA VAL A 147 9.58 -6.09 0.55
C VAL A 147 9.12 -7.52 0.30
N ASN A 148 8.34 -7.70 -0.77
CA ASN A 148 7.86 -8.99 -1.23
C ASN A 148 8.83 -9.57 -2.27
N ARG A 149 9.19 -10.84 -2.10
CA ARG A 149 9.88 -11.62 -3.14
C ARG A 149 8.88 -12.02 -4.23
N ILE A 150 9.09 -11.56 -5.46
CA ILE A 150 8.16 -11.83 -6.58
C ILE A 150 8.64 -12.93 -7.52
N THR A 151 9.92 -13.31 -7.44
CA THR A 151 10.53 -14.37 -8.25
C THR A 151 10.47 -15.73 -7.55
N GLY A 152 10.10 -16.77 -8.29
CA GLY A 152 10.05 -18.16 -7.82
C GLY A 152 8.65 -18.78 -7.87
N PRO A 153 8.54 -20.11 -7.72
CA PRO A 153 7.28 -20.86 -7.85
C PRO A 153 6.23 -20.52 -6.78
N GLN A 154 6.57 -19.69 -5.79
CA GLN A 154 5.71 -19.32 -4.67
C GLN A 154 5.50 -17.78 -4.54
N SER A 155 5.45 -17.08 -5.68
CA SER A 155 5.26 -15.62 -5.77
C SER A 155 4.09 -15.09 -4.92
N ALA A 156 4.24 -13.92 -4.33
CA ALA A 156 3.29 -13.31 -3.38
C ALA A 156 1.89 -12.99 -3.95
N PHE A 157 1.80 -12.79 -5.27
CA PHE A 157 0.58 -12.33 -5.95
C PHE A 157 -0.44 -13.46 -6.09
N GLY A 158 -1.71 -13.16 -5.78
CA GLY A 158 -2.83 -14.10 -5.88
C GLY A 158 -2.93 -15.14 -4.75
N ASN A 159 -1.82 -15.53 -4.14
CA ASN A 159 -1.72 -16.61 -3.14
C ASN A 159 -2.26 -16.23 -1.75
N GLU A 160 -2.52 -17.21 -0.88
CA GLU A 160 -2.94 -17.00 0.52
C GLU A 160 -1.77 -16.75 1.48
N THR A 161 -0.57 -17.19 1.09
CA THR A 161 0.66 -17.05 1.87
C THR A 161 1.64 -16.09 1.21
N ASN A 162 2.55 -15.55 2.01
CA ASN A 162 3.61 -14.68 1.53
C ASN A 162 4.83 -14.75 2.47
N GLU A 163 6.00 -14.47 1.93
CA GLU A 163 7.25 -14.28 2.66
C GLU A 163 7.76 -12.87 2.35
N VAL A 164 8.26 -12.17 3.36
CA VAL A 164 8.67 -10.77 3.19
C VAL A 164 9.93 -10.46 3.97
N ILE A 165 10.60 -9.40 3.56
CA ILE A 165 11.61 -8.74 4.36
C ILE A 165 11.01 -7.42 4.84
N LEU A 166 10.96 -7.24 6.15
CA LEU A 166 10.59 -5.96 6.76
C LEU A 166 11.84 -5.11 6.88
N LEU A 167 11.83 -3.95 6.24
CA LEU A 167 12.92 -2.97 6.28
C LEU A 167 12.47 -1.77 7.11
N PRO A 168 12.75 -1.74 8.43
CA PRO A 168 12.49 -0.56 9.24
C PRO A 168 13.46 0.56 8.85
N ARG A 169 13.06 1.82 9.07
CA ARG A 169 13.89 3.02 8.83
C ARG A 169 15.20 2.97 9.61
N HIS A 170 15.13 2.45 10.83
CA HIS A 170 16.27 2.25 11.71
C HIS A 170 16.29 0.79 12.18
N GLY A 171 17.48 0.23 12.34
CA GLY A 171 17.67 -1.16 12.76
C GLY A 171 17.98 -2.11 11.60
N THR A 172 17.88 -3.40 11.90
CA THR A 172 18.23 -4.47 10.97
C THR A 172 17.00 -4.96 10.19
N PRO A 173 17.16 -5.38 8.92
CA PRO A 173 16.11 -6.11 8.20
C PRO A 173 15.61 -7.31 9.01
N ILE A 174 14.30 -7.54 8.99
CA ILE A 174 13.66 -8.69 9.62
C ILE A 174 13.12 -9.59 8.51
N GLU A 175 13.66 -10.79 8.40
CA GLU A 175 13.11 -11.79 7.50
C GLU A 175 11.91 -12.47 8.15
N VAL A 176 10.79 -12.47 7.45
CA VAL A 176 9.58 -13.18 7.86
C VAL A 176 9.37 -14.33 6.91
N GLU A 177 9.52 -15.54 7.45
CA GLU A 177 9.23 -16.77 6.73
C GLU A 177 7.80 -16.80 6.20
N ARG A 178 7.54 -17.73 5.28
CA ARG A 178 6.24 -17.85 4.62
C ARG A 178 5.12 -18.07 5.63
N LEU A 179 4.19 -17.12 5.67
CA LEU A 179 3.02 -17.17 6.54
C LEU A 179 1.73 -16.90 5.76
N PRO A 180 0.57 -17.39 6.23
CA PRO A 180 -0.72 -16.90 5.77
C PRO A 180 -0.82 -15.38 5.96
N LYS A 181 -1.42 -14.69 4.99
CA LYS A 181 -1.49 -13.21 4.97
C LYS A 181 -2.06 -12.59 6.23
N ARG A 182 -3.00 -13.28 6.91
CA ARG A 182 -3.54 -12.83 8.21
C ARG A 182 -2.46 -12.80 9.30
N PHE A 183 -1.66 -13.85 9.46
CA PHE A 183 -0.56 -13.87 10.43
C PHE A 183 0.58 -12.94 10.03
N LEU A 184 0.84 -12.81 8.73
CA LEU A 184 1.80 -11.84 8.24
C LEU A 184 1.38 -10.40 8.58
N ALA A 185 0.08 -10.09 8.48
CA ALA A 185 -0.44 -8.79 8.88
C ALA A 185 -0.17 -8.49 10.36
N ASP A 186 -0.28 -9.49 11.24
CA ASP A 186 0.08 -9.31 12.64
C ASP A 186 1.56 -8.96 12.82
N ARG A 187 2.45 -9.70 12.16
CA ARG A 187 3.90 -9.44 12.24
C ARG A 187 4.27 -8.05 11.75
N ILE A 188 3.64 -7.60 10.66
CA ILE A 188 3.86 -6.25 10.14
C ILE A 188 3.37 -5.21 11.15
N LEU A 189 2.18 -5.38 11.72
CA LEU A 189 1.62 -4.45 12.71
C LEU A 189 2.41 -4.42 14.02
N ASP A 190 3.05 -5.52 14.42
CA ASP A 190 3.97 -5.54 15.56
C ASP A 190 5.18 -4.63 15.29
N THR A 191 5.79 -4.74 14.10
CA THR A 191 6.90 -3.85 13.71
C THR A 191 6.45 -2.40 13.56
N VAL A 192 5.25 -2.13 13.05
CA VAL A 192 4.68 -0.77 12.99
C VAL A 192 4.55 -0.17 14.39
N GLN A 193 4.08 -0.95 15.36
CA GLN A 193 3.93 -0.50 16.74
C GLN A 193 5.28 -0.10 17.35
N GLU A 194 6.36 -0.82 17.04
CA GLU A 194 7.73 -0.45 17.46
C GLU A 194 8.16 0.89 16.85
N GLN A 195 7.82 1.16 15.58
CA GLN A 195 8.13 2.44 14.93
C GLN A 195 7.34 3.61 15.55
N CYS A 196 6.14 3.37 16.09
CA CYS A 196 5.38 4.39 16.80
C CYS A 196 6.07 4.82 18.12
N ILE A 197 6.78 3.91 18.81
CA ILE A 197 7.37 4.18 20.13
C ILE A 197 8.75 4.86 20.02
N GLY A 198 9.46 4.66 18.90
CA GLY A 198 10.87 5.04 18.75
C GLY A 198 11.18 6.50 18.38
N TYR A 199 10.20 7.39 18.22
CA TYR A 199 10.45 8.79 17.83
C TYR A 199 10.55 9.73 19.05
N PRO A 200 11.74 10.29 19.37
CA PRO A 200 11.83 11.43 20.27
C PRO A 200 11.25 12.66 19.55
N SER A 201 10.15 13.17 20.09
CA SER A 201 9.50 14.41 19.66
C SER A 201 10.51 15.56 19.58
N SER A 202 10.73 16.10 18.40
CA SER A 202 11.33 17.42 18.24
C SER A 202 10.31 18.47 18.70
N GLY A 203 10.38 18.83 19.99
CA GLY A 203 9.80 20.07 20.52
C GLY A 203 8.32 20.08 20.91
N SER A 204 7.58 18.97 20.87
CA SER A 204 6.22 18.91 21.43
C SER A 204 6.04 17.69 22.34
N GLN A 205 5.78 17.93 23.63
CA GLN A 205 5.51 16.91 24.64
C GLN A 205 4.13 16.28 24.41
N GLN A 206 3.99 15.42 23.39
CA GLN A 206 2.93 14.41 23.39
C GLN A 206 3.55 13.04 23.14
N PRO A 207 3.31 12.04 24.02
CA PRO A 207 3.73 10.68 23.75
C PRO A 207 3.05 10.21 22.46
N HIS A 208 3.79 9.53 21.59
CA HIS A 208 3.21 8.87 20.43
C HIS A 208 2.13 7.88 20.92
N GLU A 209 0.87 8.31 20.81
CA GLU A 209 -0.28 7.43 20.98
C GLU A 209 -0.17 6.36 19.89
N GLY A 210 -0.20 5.07 20.26
CA GLY A 210 0.08 3.95 19.36
C GLY A 210 -0.85 3.84 18.12
N ILE A 211 -1.03 2.62 17.60
CA ILE A 211 -1.87 2.40 16.42
C ILE A 211 -3.35 2.64 16.76
N ARG A 212 -3.83 3.89 16.60
CA ARG A 212 -5.24 4.29 16.85
C ARG A 212 -6.04 4.48 15.57
N ARG A 213 -5.46 5.13 14.55
CA ARG A 213 -6.14 5.49 13.30
C ARG A 213 -5.29 5.05 12.12
N ILE A 214 -5.70 3.95 11.49
CA ILE A 214 -5.01 3.41 10.30
C ILE A 214 -5.79 3.80 9.04
N GLN A 215 -5.03 4.27 8.06
CA GLN A 215 -5.46 4.44 6.68
C GLN A 215 -4.72 3.45 5.76
#